data_AF-A0A358AP29-F1
#
_entry.id   AF-A0A358AP29-F1
#
_cell.length_a   1.000
_cell.length_b   1.000
_cell.length_c   1.000
_cell.angle_alpha   90.00
_cell.angle_beta   90.00
_cell.angle_gamma   90.00
#
_symmetry.space_group_name_H-M   'P 1'
#
loop_
_entity.id
_entity.type
_entity.pdbx_description
1 polymer ?
#
loop_
_entity_poly.entity_id
_entity_poly.type
_entity_poly.pdbx_seq_one_letter_code
_entity_poly.pdbx_strand_id
1 'polypeptide(L)'
;MNKVYKKYVALAASAILGVSALVGCSAAAPTIGTITGGAKSVAAQEVLTATDSAASGETTAASASADATGDYSKKDLNTDYDAASAVTIALNGDSIAAEGQGVATDGSTVTISAAGTYILSGSLTDGQIIVNAKDMDDVQLVLDGVDLYCSTSAPIYVKNADKVILTLAKGSQNTVKDSDNYTYADAAAEEPDAAIFSKVDLSINGSGSLTVEGSFNDALGTKDDLTITGGTIDVTAVGKGLHGRDSISVLDGDITVSAGGDGMQSNNDEDTTKGWIILDGGTFHITAGNDAIQAETALTVNGGTFNLTSGGGSANAEQRSQDAGFGGRGQVAQPAATDATATESYKGMK
;
A
#
# COMPACT_ATOMS: atom_id res chain seq x y z
N MET A 1 41.03 15.26 55.14
CA MET A 1 40.67 16.61 55.64
C MET A 1 39.27 16.93 55.16
N ASN A 2 38.37 17.20 56.12
CA ASN A 2 36.92 17.40 55.97
C ASN A 2 36.54 18.75 55.33
N LYS A 3 35.38 18.75 54.64
CA LYS A 3 34.20 19.66 54.76
C LYS A 3 33.35 19.49 53.48
N VAL A 4 32.22 18.75 53.44
CA VAL A 4 30.86 19.00 53.98
C VAL A 4 30.31 20.39 53.65
N TYR A 5 29.20 20.46 52.90
CA TYR A 5 28.06 21.42 52.92
C TYR A 5 27.27 21.20 51.59
N LYS A 6 25.94 21.16 51.44
CA LYS A 6 24.73 21.00 52.27
C LYS A 6 23.56 20.69 51.29
N LYS A 7 22.59 19.87 51.71
CA LYS A 7 21.32 19.56 51.01
C LYS A 7 20.38 20.77 50.93
N TYR A 8 19.56 20.85 49.88
CA TYR A 8 18.26 21.52 49.91
C TYR A 8 17.16 20.58 49.42
N VAL A 9 16.17 20.39 50.30
CA VAL A 9 14.88 19.75 50.10
C VAL A 9 13.87 20.89 50.03
N ALA A 10 12.98 20.89 49.05
CA ALA A 10 11.76 21.69 49.09
C ALA A 10 10.59 20.87 48.53
N LEU A 11 9.66 20.59 49.44
CA LEU A 11 8.39 19.91 49.30
C LEU A 11 7.32 20.97 48.95
N ALA A 12 6.43 20.71 48.00
CA ALA A 12 5.16 21.43 47.91
C ALA A 12 4.06 20.50 47.37
N ALA A 13 3.19 20.09 48.27
CA ALA A 13 1.92 19.44 48.00
C ALA A 13 0.81 20.50 47.90
N SER A 14 -0.09 20.36 46.94
CA SER A 14 -1.38 21.06 46.94
C SER A 14 -2.45 20.14 46.36
N ALA A 15 -3.27 19.60 47.26
CA ALA A 15 -4.53 18.94 46.98
C ALA A 15 -5.64 20.00 46.91
N ILE A 16 -6.52 19.92 45.90
CA ILE A 16 -7.82 20.60 45.93
C ILE A 16 -8.90 19.61 45.51
N LEU A 17 -9.79 19.36 46.48
CA LEU A 17 -11.08 18.68 46.37
C LEU A 17 -12.12 19.65 45.79
N GLY A 18 -13.00 19.16 44.92
CA GLY A 18 -14.19 19.89 44.47
C GLY A 18 -15.25 18.93 43.93
N VAL A 19 -16.22 18.58 44.78
CA VAL A 19 -17.44 17.83 44.44
C VAL A 19 -18.56 18.84 44.18
N SER A 20 -19.31 18.67 43.08
CA SER A 20 -20.66 19.19 42.95
C SER A 20 -21.48 18.32 42.00
N ALA A 21 -22.68 17.95 42.45
CA ALA A 21 -23.59 16.99 41.85
C ALA A 21 -24.69 17.64 40.99
N LEU A 22 -25.18 16.83 40.03
CA LEU A 22 -26.54 16.67 39.46
C LEU A 22 -27.41 17.88 39.05
N VAL A 23 -27.87 17.83 37.79
CA VAL A 23 -29.23 17.93 37.16
C VAL A 23 -28.97 18.34 35.69
N GLY A 24 -29.51 17.81 34.58
CA GLY A 24 -30.65 16.96 34.22
C GLY A 24 -31.24 17.47 32.88
N CYS A 25 -31.72 16.58 31.99
CA CYS A 25 -32.39 16.78 30.67
C CYS A 25 -31.50 17.16 29.45
N SER A 26 -31.69 16.66 28.22
CA SER A 26 -32.62 15.67 27.62
C SER A 26 -32.22 15.39 26.15
N ALA A 27 -32.37 14.15 25.68
CA ALA A 27 -32.57 13.59 24.31
C ALA A 27 -32.01 14.32 23.05
N ALA A 28 -31.42 13.67 22.04
CA ALA A 28 -31.75 12.38 21.42
C ALA A 28 -30.52 11.73 20.73
N ALA A 29 -30.48 10.39 20.72
CA ALA A 29 -29.52 9.57 19.98
C ALA A 29 -30.15 9.03 18.69
N PRO A 30 -29.38 8.84 17.60
CA PRO A 30 -29.86 8.19 16.39
C PRO A 30 -30.06 6.69 16.60
N THR A 31 -31.17 6.20 16.06
CA THR A 31 -31.65 4.82 16.13
C THR A 31 -30.70 3.86 15.41
N ILE A 32 -30.08 2.94 16.15
CA ILE A 32 -29.45 1.73 15.61
C ILE A 32 -30.55 0.69 15.44
N GLY A 33 -30.82 0.28 14.21
CA GLY A 33 -31.72 -0.82 13.89
C GLY A 33 -31.04 -2.17 14.11
N THR A 34 -31.32 -2.80 15.24
CA THR A 34 -30.98 -4.21 15.47
C THR A 34 -31.97 -5.09 14.70
N ILE A 35 -31.50 -5.83 13.70
CA ILE A 35 -32.25 -6.95 13.11
C ILE A 35 -31.80 -8.22 13.82
N THR A 36 -32.74 -8.82 14.54
CA THR A 36 -32.55 -10.10 15.24
C THR A 36 -32.95 -11.21 14.27
N GLY A 37 -32.01 -12.05 13.84
CA GLY A 37 -32.25 -13.20 12.97
C GLY A 37 -31.54 -14.42 13.53
N GLY A 38 -32.32 -15.35 14.09
CA GLY A 38 -31.83 -16.49 14.86
C GLY A 38 -31.04 -17.52 14.04
N ALA A 39 -30.16 -18.21 14.75
CA ALA A 39 -29.43 -19.38 14.29
C ALA A 39 -30.39 -20.49 13.80
N LYS A 40 -30.20 -20.94 12.57
CA LYS A 40 -30.58 -22.29 12.13
C LYS A 40 -29.49 -22.83 11.23
N SER A 41 -28.79 -23.86 11.73
CA SER A 41 -28.01 -24.76 10.90
C SER A 41 -28.95 -25.50 9.96
N VAL A 42 -28.59 -25.61 8.69
CA VAL A 42 -29.09 -26.70 7.85
C VAL A 42 -27.96 -27.20 6.98
N ALA A 43 -27.72 -28.50 7.11
CA ALA A 43 -26.73 -29.27 6.41
C ALA A 43 -27.04 -29.37 4.91
N ALA A 44 -25.98 -29.66 4.16
CA ALA A 44 -25.98 -30.09 2.78
C ALA A 44 -26.98 -31.21 2.49
N GLN A 45 -27.61 -31.14 1.33
CA GLN A 45 -27.88 -32.25 0.40
C GLN A 45 -29.03 -31.85 -0.54
N GLU A 46 -28.74 -31.67 -1.84
CA GLU A 46 -29.58 -32.28 -2.88
C GLU A 46 -28.70 -32.78 -4.02
N VAL A 47 -28.82 -34.09 -4.23
CA VAL A 47 -28.34 -34.86 -5.37
C VAL A 47 -29.42 -34.73 -6.44
N LEU A 48 -29.06 -34.25 -7.63
CA LEU A 48 -29.87 -34.41 -8.83
C LEU A 48 -28.99 -34.95 -9.95
N THR A 49 -29.12 -36.26 -10.17
CA THR A 49 -28.64 -36.97 -11.34
C THR A 49 -29.47 -36.58 -12.56
N ALA A 50 -28.82 -36.05 -13.58
CA ALA A 50 -29.32 -36.09 -14.96
C ALA A 50 -28.17 -36.53 -15.87
N THR A 51 -28.34 -37.72 -16.44
CA THR A 51 -27.47 -38.29 -17.46
C THR A 51 -27.96 -37.79 -18.82
N ASP A 52 -27.13 -37.07 -19.56
CA ASP A 52 -27.14 -37.18 -21.01
C ASP A 52 -25.75 -36.88 -21.57
N SER A 53 -25.34 -37.71 -22.51
CA SER A 53 -24.05 -37.66 -23.19
C SER A 53 -24.20 -36.91 -24.50
N ALA A 54 -23.50 -35.80 -24.66
CA ALA A 54 -23.19 -35.26 -25.97
C ALA A 54 -21.81 -34.62 -25.93
N ALA A 55 -20.87 -35.23 -26.64
CA ALA A 55 -19.51 -34.75 -26.82
C ALA A 55 -19.48 -33.55 -27.76
N SER A 56 -18.99 -32.42 -27.26
CA SER A 56 -18.36 -31.36 -28.07
C SER A 56 -17.28 -30.72 -27.21
N GLY A 57 -16.04 -30.73 -27.71
CA GLY A 57 -14.84 -30.39 -26.94
C GLY A 57 -14.91 -29.01 -26.30
N GLU A 58 -14.97 -28.99 -24.97
CA GLU A 58 -14.65 -27.83 -24.16
C GLU A 58 -13.15 -27.81 -23.92
N THR A 59 -12.50 -26.72 -24.35
CA THR A 59 -11.25 -26.26 -23.75
C THR A 59 -11.50 -26.10 -22.25
N THR A 60 -10.83 -26.93 -21.46
CA THR A 60 -10.79 -26.85 -20.00
C THR A 60 -10.41 -25.42 -19.59
N ALA A 61 -11.39 -24.62 -19.19
CA ALA A 61 -11.13 -23.46 -18.35
C ALA A 61 -10.56 -24.04 -17.05
N ALA A 62 -9.26 -23.88 -16.86
CA ALA A 62 -8.64 -24.19 -15.59
C ALA A 62 -9.42 -23.43 -14.51
N SER A 63 -10.00 -24.18 -13.57
CA SER A 63 -10.58 -23.57 -12.38
C SER A 63 -9.46 -22.79 -11.71
N ALA A 64 -9.59 -21.47 -11.64
CA ALA A 64 -8.69 -20.63 -10.86
C ALA A 64 -8.63 -21.25 -9.45
N SER A 65 -7.43 -21.61 -9.02
CA SER A 65 -7.22 -22.13 -7.67
C SER A 65 -7.56 -21.02 -6.70
N ALA A 66 -8.69 -21.16 -6.01
CA ALA A 66 -9.16 -20.24 -4.97
C ALA A 66 -8.31 -20.30 -3.68
N ASP A 67 -6.98 -20.45 -3.81
CA ASP A 67 -6.04 -20.74 -2.72
C ASP A 67 -4.65 -20.10 -2.93
N ALA A 68 -4.49 -19.19 -3.91
CA ALA A 68 -3.24 -18.45 -4.10
C ALA A 68 -3.18 -17.29 -3.11
N THR A 69 -2.25 -17.32 -2.16
CA THR A 69 -1.91 -16.21 -1.27
C THR A 69 -0.66 -15.48 -1.75
N GLY A 70 -0.46 -14.24 -1.33
CA GLY A 70 0.78 -13.52 -1.58
C GLY A 70 1.99 -14.24 -0.97
N ASP A 71 3.17 -13.99 -1.55
CA ASP A 71 4.43 -14.47 -1.00
C ASP A 71 4.97 -13.46 0.02
N TYR A 72 4.90 -13.81 1.31
CA TYR A 72 5.38 -12.98 2.40
C TYR A 72 6.52 -13.70 3.11
N SER A 73 7.74 -13.24 2.87
CA SER A 73 8.91 -13.75 3.57
C SER A 73 8.87 -13.36 5.06
N LYS A 74 9.67 -14.06 5.87
CA LYS A 74 9.86 -13.69 7.28
C LYS A 74 10.38 -12.26 7.46
N LYS A 75 11.11 -11.72 6.48
CA LYS A 75 11.66 -10.36 6.54
C LYS A 75 10.58 -9.33 6.29
N ASP A 76 9.65 -9.60 5.38
CA ASP A 76 8.52 -8.70 5.07
C ASP A 76 7.58 -8.53 6.27
N LEU A 77 7.43 -9.60 7.05
CA LEU A 77 6.63 -9.64 8.28
C LEU A 77 7.37 -9.09 9.51
N ASN A 78 8.70 -8.94 9.44
CA ASN A 78 9.49 -8.49 10.57
C ASN A 78 9.50 -6.96 10.65
N THR A 79 8.75 -6.42 11.61
CA THR A 79 8.68 -4.98 11.87
C THR A 79 9.64 -4.53 12.98
N ASP A 80 10.34 -5.48 13.62
CA ASP A 80 11.26 -5.19 14.70
C ASP A 80 12.61 -4.68 14.17
N TYR A 81 13.24 -3.81 14.94
CA TYR A 81 14.60 -3.34 14.73
C TYR A 81 15.28 -2.98 16.06
N ASP A 82 16.59 -3.21 16.14
CA ASP A 82 17.39 -2.81 17.31
C ASP A 82 18.11 -1.49 17.03
N ALA A 83 17.57 -0.41 17.61
CA ALA A 83 18.12 0.94 17.50
C ALA A 83 19.57 1.06 18.02
N ALA A 84 20.04 0.17 18.90
CA ALA A 84 21.42 0.20 19.38
C ALA A 84 22.43 -0.32 18.34
N SER A 85 21.97 -1.17 17.42
CA SER A 85 22.80 -1.76 16.35
C SER A 85 22.60 -1.10 14.99
N ALA A 86 21.52 -0.35 14.82
CA ALA A 86 21.20 0.37 13.60
C ALA A 86 22.10 1.58 13.39
N VAL A 87 22.35 1.92 12.11
CA VAL A 87 22.99 3.18 11.74
C VAL A 87 21.91 4.28 11.69
N THR A 88 22.12 5.38 12.39
CA THR A 88 21.19 6.52 12.34
C THR A 88 21.57 7.47 11.21
N ILE A 89 20.58 7.90 10.44
CA ILE A 89 20.67 8.88 9.36
C ILE A 89 19.75 10.04 9.72
N ALA A 90 20.33 11.16 10.14
CA ALA A 90 19.61 12.37 10.50
C ALA A 90 19.50 13.31 9.29
N LEU A 91 18.28 13.70 8.96
CA LEU A 91 17.94 14.66 7.90
C LEU A 91 17.83 16.06 8.53
N ASN A 92 18.72 16.99 8.15
CA ASN A 92 18.94 18.26 8.84
C ASN A 92 18.73 19.49 7.94
N GLY A 93 17.60 19.54 7.22
CA GLY A 93 17.28 20.61 6.29
C GLY A 93 18.02 20.43 4.96
N ASP A 94 19.18 21.04 4.82
CA ASP A 94 19.99 21.03 3.59
C ASP A 94 21.15 20.02 3.63
N SER A 95 21.23 19.19 4.66
CA SER A 95 22.32 18.24 4.87
C SER A 95 21.86 16.95 5.53
N ILE A 96 22.65 15.88 5.34
CA ILE A 96 22.47 14.60 6.02
C ILE A 96 23.65 14.35 6.96
N ALA A 97 23.36 13.88 8.18
CA ALA A 97 24.37 13.41 9.12
C ALA A 97 24.18 11.94 9.42
N ALA A 98 25.20 11.13 9.14
CA ALA A 98 25.20 9.70 9.44
C ALA A 98 26.63 9.21 9.66
N GLU A 99 26.80 8.34 10.66
CA GLU A 99 28.08 7.68 10.95
C GLU A 99 27.82 6.19 11.19
N GLY A 100 28.60 5.33 10.54
CA GLY A 100 28.42 3.89 10.65
C GLY A 100 29.04 3.14 9.48
N GLN A 101 29.08 1.82 9.58
CA GLN A 101 29.51 0.97 8.47
C GLN A 101 28.45 0.98 7.36
N GLY A 102 28.92 0.99 6.11
CA GLY A 102 28.04 0.90 4.94
C GLY A 102 27.33 2.19 4.56
N VAL A 103 27.58 3.33 5.23
CA VAL A 103 27.00 4.62 4.87
C VAL A 103 28.08 5.63 4.51
N ALA A 104 27.81 6.39 3.44
CA ALA A 104 28.59 7.56 3.04
C ALA A 104 27.65 8.73 2.73
N THR A 105 27.96 9.91 3.26
CA THR A 105 27.20 11.15 3.02
C THR A 105 28.00 12.09 2.12
N ASP A 106 27.34 12.69 1.14
CA ASP A 106 27.84 13.77 0.29
C ASP A 106 26.79 14.89 0.22
N GLY A 107 26.96 15.92 1.06
CA GLY A 107 25.99 17.01 1.20
C GLY A 107 24.61 16.52 1.66
N SER A 108 23.61 16.68 0.79
CA SER A 108 22.23 16.21 0.99
C SER A 108 21.97 14.83 0.37
N THR A 109 23.02 14.09 -0.03
CA THR A 109 22.89 12.71 -0.51
C THR A 109 23.52 11.75 0.49
N VAL A 110 22.86 10.62 0.74
CA VAL A 110 23.45 9.48 1.47
C VAL A 110 23.41 8.24 0.60
N THR A 111 24.51 7.47 0.60
CA THR A 111 24.59 6.17 -0.05
C THR A 111 24.78 5.07 0.99
N ILE A 112 23.86 4.11 0.99
CA ILE A 112 23.87 2.88 1.76
C ILE A 112 24.43 1.76 0.87
N SER A 113 25.46 1.07 1.33
CA SER A 113 26.27 0.13 0.53
C SER A 113 26.51 -1.22 1.20
N ALA A 114 25.86 -1.48 2.33
CA ALA A 114 25.95 -2.74 3.05
C ALA A 114 24.58 -3.16 3.59
N ALA A 115 24.42 -4.46 3.81
CA ALA A 115 23.30 -5.00 4.55
C ALA A 115 23.21 -4.39 5.96
N GLY A 116 21.99 -4.20 6.45
CA GLY A 116 21.75 -3.74 7.81
C GLY A 116 20.49 -2.90 7.97
N THR A 117 20.33 -2.36 9.17
CA THR A 117 19.22 -1.49 9.54
C THR A 117 19.69 -0.05 9.63
N TYR A 118 18.94 0.84 8.98
CA TYR A 118 19.20 2.27 8.91
C TYR A 118 17.97 3.02 9.39
N ILE A 119 18.10 3.84 10.43
CA ILE A 119 16.99 4.64 10.98
C ILE A 119 17.08 6.05 10.43
N LEU A 120 16.08 6.46 9.66
CA LEU A 120 15.94 7.78 9.07
C LEU A 120 14.98 8.61 9.92
N SER A 121 15.37 9.85 10.22
CA SER A 121 14.52 10.80 10.95
C SER A 121 14.88 12.25 10.62
N GLY A 122 13.91 13.16 10.73
CA GLY A 122 14.07 14.59 10.46
C GLY A 122 13.59 15.00 9.06
N SER A 123 14.02 16.17 8.60
CA SER A 123 13.57 16.75 7.33
C SER A 123 14.74 17.02 6.39
N LEU A 124 14.59 16.72 5.10
CA LEU A 124 15.54 17.08 4.04
C LEU A 124 14.81 17.83 2.93
N THR A 125 15.16 19.10 2.76
CA THR A 125 14.46 20.02 1.86
C THR A 125 14.86 19.90 0.41
N ASP A 126 15.97 19.22 0.11
CA ASP A 126 16.37 18.81 -1.24
C ASP A 126 17.53 17.82 -1.19
N GLY A 127 17.27 16.53 -1.41
CA GLY A 127 18.32 15.52 -1.45
C GLY A 127 17.81 14.10 -1.64
N GLN A 128 18.71 13.13 -1.50
CA GLN A 128 18.44 11.75 -1.93
C GLN A 128 19.03 10.70 -0.98
N ILE A 129 18.25 9.65 -0.73
CA ILE A 129 18.68 8.41 -0.08
C ILE A 129 18.90 7.35 -1.16
N ILE A 130 20.13 6.90 -1.32
CA ILE A 130 20.51 5.89 -2.32
C ILE A 130 20.83 4.58 -1.59
N VAL A 131 20.19 3.48 -1.99
CA VAL A 131 20.60 2.13 -1.61
C VAL A 131 21.31 1.49 -2.80
N ASN A 132 22.59 1.17 -2.62
CA ASN A 132 23.45 0.52 -3.59
C ASN A 132 24.36 -0.49 -2.86
N ALA A 133 23.71 -1.46 -2.21
CA ALA A 133 24.36 -2.56 -1.50
C ALA A 133 24.78 -3.67 -2.49
N LYS A 134 25.22 -4.82 -1.97
CA LYS A 134 25.54 -5.98 -2.81
C LYS A 134 24.26 -6.76 -3.15
N ASP A 135 24.34 -7.59 -4.19
CA ASP A 135 23.20 -8.34 -4.74
C ASP A 135 22.52 -9.28 -3.74
N MET A 136 23.21 -9.69 -2.67
CA MET A 136 22.69 -10.60 -1.63
C MET A 136 22.47 -9.90 -0.28
N ASP A 137 22.60 -8.57 -0.24
CA ASP A 137 22.48 -7.79 0.99
C ASP A 137 21.03 -7.29 1.17
N ASP A 138 20.38 -7.66 2.27
CA ASP A 138 19.11 -7.05 2.69
C ASP A 138 19.34 -5.71 3.39
N VAL A 139 18.54 -4.70 3.05
CA VAL A 139 18.59 -3.37 3.70
C VAL A 139 17.23 -3.02 4.28
N GLN A 140 17.19 -2.71 5.57
CA GLN A 140 16.00 -2.20 6.24
C GLN A 140 16.14 -0.69 6.46
N LEU A 141 15.25 0.09 5.85
CA LEU A 141 15.12 1.52 6.09
C LEU A 141 13.94 1.75 7.04
N VAL A 142 14.24 2.12 8.28
CA VAL A 142 13.23 2.48 9.27
C VAL A 142 12.91 3.97 9.12
N LEU A 143 11.67 4.30 8.75
CA LEU A 143 11.21 5.67 8.62
C LEU A 143 10.56 6.13 9.94
N ASP A 144 11.26 6.98 10.69
CA ASP A 144 10.87 7.45 12.02
C ASP A 144 10.75 8.99 12.05
N GLY A 145 9.72 9.51 11.37
CA GLY A 145 9.44 10.94 11.32
C GLY A 145 10.24 11.62 10.23
N VAL A 146 10.18 11.08 9.02
CA VAL A 146 10.91 11.55 7.83
C VAL A 146 10.06 12.55 7.04
N ASP A 147 10.64 13.67 6.64
CA ASP A 147 10.08 14.56 5.62
C ASP A 147 11.13 14.80 4.55
N LEU A 148 10.98 14.19 3.39
CA LEU A 148 12.04 14.04 2.41
C LEU A 148 11.59 14.52 1.03
N TYR A 149 12.28 15.53 0.51
CA TYR A 149 12.05 16.09 -0.82
C TYR A 149 13.31 16.02 -1.69
N CYS A 150 13.12 15.79 -2.99
CA CYS A 150 14.18 15.87 -4.00
C CYS A 150 13.66 16.63 -5.22
N SER A 151 14.36 17.71 -5.60
CA SER A 151 13.95 18.57 -6.71
C SER A 151 14.33 18.05 -8.10
N THR A 152 15.19 17.04 -8.16
CA THR A 152 15.89 16.62 -9.40
C THR A 152 15.84 15.12 -9.67
N SER A 153 15.31 14.30 -8.75
CA SER A 153 15.29 12.84 -8.87
C SER A 153 14.35 12.24 -7.83
N ALA A 154 14.35 10.91 -7.71
CA ALA A 154 13.63 10.18 -6.68
C ALA A 154 14.28 10.42 -5.31
N PRO A 155 13.54 10.87 -4.29
CA PRO A 155 14.13 11.03 -2.96
C PRO A 155 14.61 9.72 -2.33
N ILE A 156 13.99 8.58 -2.63
CA ILE A 156 14.51 7.25 -2.28
C ILE A 156 14.76 6.47 -3.57
N TYR A 157 16.02 6.13 -3.81
CA TYR A 157 16.44 5.36 -4.98
C TYR A 157 17.23 4.12 -4.59
N VAL A 158 16.62 2.95 -4.76
CA VAL A 158 17.27 1.64 -4.60
C VAL A 158 17.82 1.17 -5.94
N LYS A 159 19.14 1.27 -6.08
CA LYS A 159 19.90 0.80 -7.24
C LYS A 159 20.20 -0.69 -7.19
N ASN A 160 20.55 -1.19 -6.01
CA ASN A 160 20.95 -2.59 -5.82
C ASN A 160 20.86 -3.02 -4.34
N ALA A 161 20.35 -4.22 -4.13
CA ALA A 161 20.29 -4.99 -2.88
C ALA A 161 19.71 -6.39 -3.24
N ASP A 162 19.61 -7.30 -2.28
CA ASP A 162 18.71 -8.48 -2.42
C ASP A 162 17.25 -8.03 -2.30
N LYS A 163 16.98 -7.26 -1.24
CA LYS A 163 15.66 -6.70 -0.92
C LYS A 163 15.83 -5.44 -0.09
N VAL A 164 14.93 -4.47 -0.28
CA VAL A 164 14.80 -3.31 0.59
C VAL A 164 13.45 -3.31 1.31
N ILE A 165 13.49 -3.11 2.62
CA ILE A 165 12.31 -3.08 3.49
C ILE A 165 12.17 -1.68 4.08
N LEU A 166 11.08 -0.99 3.74
CA LEU A 166 10.66 0.26 4.37
C LEU A 166 9.80 -0.06 5.58
N THR A 167 10.38 0.06 6.77
CA THR A 167 9.67 -0.13 8.03
C THR A 167 9.15 1.21 8.55
N LEU A 168 7.83 1.37 8.54
CA LEU A 168 7.14 2.54 9.07
C LEU A 168 7.09 2.44 10.60
N ALA A 169 7.97 3.19 11.27
CA ALA A 169 8.09 3.15 12.72
C ALA A 169 6.74 3.46 13.39
N LYS A 170 6.47 2.80 14.51
CA LYS A 170 5.15 2.91 15.17
C LYS A 170 4.87 4.36 15.58
N GLY A 171 3.75 4.90 15.06
CA GLY A 171 3.32 6.27 15.37
C GLY A 171 4.12 7.36 14.68
N SER A 172 5.06 7.00 13.79
CA SER A 172 5.75 7.97 12.94
C SER A 172 4.85 8.40 11.79
N GLN A 173 5.09 9.62 11.31
CA GLN A 173 4.51 10.15 10.08
C GLN A 173 5.66 10.45 9.14
N ASN A 174 5.62 9.88 7.94
CA ASN A 174 6.69 9.99 6.98
C ASN A 174 6.15 10.54 5.65
N THR A 175 6.85 11.50 5.07
CA THR A 175 6.52 12.10 3.77
C THR A 175 7.71 11.95 2.84
N VAL A 176 7.45 11.45 1.63
CA VAL A 176 8.44 11.35 0.54
C VAL A 176 7.87 11.99 -0.71
N LYS A 177 8.52 13.02 -1.22
CA LYS A 177 8.01 13.83 -2.33
C LYS A 177 9.10 14.10 -3.36
N ASP A 178 8.82 13.79 -4.62
CA ASP A 178 9.67 14.23 -5.72
C ASP A 178 9.17 15.53 -6.36
N SER A 179 9.85 15.94 -7.42
CA SER A 179 9.49 17.08 -8.27
C SER A 179 8.94 16.59 -9.61
N ASP A 180 8.27 17.47 -10.36
CA ASP A 180 7.78 17.19 -11.72
C ASP A 180 8.89 17.13 -12.79
N ASN A 181 10.16 17.19 -12.37
CA ASN A 181 11.33 17.21 -13.25
C ASN A 181 12.45 16.33 -12.71
N TYR A 182 12.91 15.35 -13.51
CA TYR A 182 14.09 14.54 -13.20
C TYR A 182 15.26 14.90 -14.10
N THR A 183 16.46 14.92 -13.52
CA THR A 183 17.72 15.11 -14.26
C THR A 183 18.57 13.85 -14.14
N TYR A 184 18.83 13.22 -15.28
CA TYR A 184 19.68 12.04 -15.36
C TYR A 184 21.11 12.41 -15.76
N ALA A 185 22.08 11.64 -15.24
CA ALA A 185 23.47 11.77 -15.68
C ALA A 185 23.66 11.31 -17.13
N ASP A 186 22.88 10.32 -17.56
CA ASP A 186 22.78 9.86 -18.94
C ASP A 186 21.40 10.26 -19.49
N ALA A 187 21.38 11.01 -20.60
CA ALA A 187 20.14 11.46 -21.23
C ALA A 187 19.29 10.32 -21.83
N ALA A 188 19.85 9.12 -21.98
CA ALA A 188 19.12 7.92 -22.37
C ALA A 188 18.56 7.13 -21.18
N ALA A 189 18.87 7.51 -19.94
CA ALA A 189 18.30 6.85 -18.77
C ALA A 189 16.83 7.24 -18.59
N GLU A 190 16.01 6.25 -18.26
CA GLU A 190 14.59 6.41 -17.96
C GLU A 190 14.30 6.14 -16.47
N GLU A 191 15.34 5.95 -15.65
CA GLU A 191 15.22 5.55 -14.25
C GLU A 191 16.15 6.39 -13.34
N PRO A 192 15.71 6.71 -12.11
CA PRO A 192 14.44 6.31 -11.48
C PRO A 192 13.23 7.04 -12.09
N ASP A 193 12.04 6.47 -12.02
CA ASP A 193 10.78 7.05 -12.55
C ASP A 193 9.64 7.09 -11.52
N ALA A 194 9.98 7.00 -10.23
CA ALA A 194 9.06 7.11 -9.12
C ALA A 194 9.67 7.83 -7.92
N ALA A 195 8.87 8.52 -7.09
CA ALA A 195 9.37 9.20 -5.88
C ALA A 195 10.07 8.23 -4.91
N ILE A 196 9.55 7.01 -4.77
CA ILE A 196 10.27 5.89 -4.20
C ILE A 196 10.44 4.85 -5.30
N PHE A 197 11.67 4.70 -5.78
CA PHE A 197 11.98 3.81 -6.89
C PHE A 197 12.98 2.73 -6.48
N SER A 198 12.68 1.48 -6.86
CA SER A 198 13.54 0.33 -6.64
C SER A 198 13.80 -0.48 -7.89
N LYS A 199 15.05 -0.89 -8.09
CA LYS A 199 15.44 -1.88 -9.12
C LYS A 199 15.30 -3.32 -8.67
N VAL A 200 14.96 -3.54 -7.40
CA VAL A 200 14.92 -4.84 -6.73
C VAL A 200 13.66 -4.93 -5.87
N ASP A 201 13.37 -6.09 -5.28
CA ASP A 201 12.23 -6.28 -4.37
C ASP A 201 12.12 -5.17 -3.32
N LEU A 202 10.92 -4.62 -3.22
CA LEU A 202 10.58 -3.57 -2.26
C LEU A 202 9.47 -4.07 -1.35
N SER A 203 9.66 -3.88 -0.05
CA SER A 203 8.66 -4.25 0.95
C SER A 203 8.34 -3.07 1.86
N ILE A 204 7.06 -2.91 2.21
CA ILE A 204 6.60 -1.88 3.16
C ILE A 204 5.90 -2.59 4.31
N ASN A 205 6.35 -2.31 5.54
CA ASN A 205 5.80 -2.89 6.74
C ASN A 205 5.77 -1.89 7.90
N GLY A 206 5.33 -2.34 9.07
CA GLY A 206 5.20 -1.49 10.25
C GLY A 206 3.81 -0.90 10.40
N SER A 207 3.65 0.04 11.33
CA SER A 207 2.35 0.61 11.71
C SER A 207 2.33 2.14 11.72
N GLY A 208 3.42 2.78 11.32
CA GLY A 208 3.45 4.22 11.04
C GLY A 208 2.72 4.57 9.75
N SER A 209 2.76 5.86 9.39
CA SER A 209 2.20 6.34 8.14
C SER A 209 3.27 6.75 7.13
N LEU A 210 2.94 6.60 5.85
CA LEU A 210 3.75 7.02 4.71
C LEU A 210 2.87 7.79 3.72
N THR A 211 3.20 9.04 3.49
CA THR A 211 2.66 9.85 2.40
C THR A 211 3.70 9.92 1.28
N VAL A 212 3.30 9.55 0.06
CA VAL A 212 4.17 9.62 -1.12
C VAL A 212 3.54 10.51 -2.20
N GLU A 213 4.28 11.51 -2.65
CA GLU A 213 3.88 12.41 -3.73
C GLU A 213 4.81 12.23 -4.94
N GLY A 214 4.36 11.42 -5.91
CA GLY A 214 4.98 11.23 -7.23
C GLY A 214 4.49 12.28 -8.23
N SER A 215 5.15 13.43 -8.23
CA SER A 215 4.91 14.55 -9.14
C SER A 215 5.54 14.35 -10.52
N PHE A 216 6.61 13.55 -10.63
CA PHE A 216 7.24 13.25 -11.92
C PHE A 216 6.43 12.25 -12.75
N ASN A 217 6.21 11.06 -12.18
CA ASN A 217 5.52 9.95 -12.81
C ASN A 217 4.87 9.07 -11.74
N ASP A 218 5.44 7.90 -11.41
CA ASP A 218 4.86 7.01 -10.41
C ASP A 218 5.18 7.51 -8.99
N ALA A 219 4.39 7.13 -8.00
CA ALA A 219 4.74 7.45 -6.61
C ALA A 219 5.64 6.38 -5.99
N LEU A 220 5.23 5.12 -6.09
CA LEU A 220 5.98 3.96 -5.62
C LEU A 220 6.17 2.98 -6.77
N GLY A 221 7.43 2.74 -7.17
CA GLY A 221 7.78 1.88 -8.29
C GLY A 221 8.87 0.88 -7.92
N THR A 222 8.68 -0.39 -8.29
CA THR A 222 9.75 -1.39 -8.29
C THR A 222 9.77 -2.19 -9.60
N LYS A 223 10.98 -2.53 -10.06
CA LYS A 223 11.21 -3.38 -11.23
C LYS A 223 10.97 -4.87 -10.96
N ASP A 224 10.88 -5.25 -9.70
CA ASP A 224 10.59 -6.62 -9.26
C ASP A 224 9.28 -6.62 -8.44
N ASP A 225 9.28 -7.26 -7.26
CA ASP A 225 8.07 -7.46 -6.45
C ASP A 225 7.83 -6.32 -5.45
N LEU A 226 6.57 -5.87 -5.35
CA LEU A 226 6.12 -4.97 -4.30
C LEU A 226 5.30 -5.74 -3.26
N THR A 227 5.77 -5.75 -2.01
CA THR A 227 5.08 -6.40 -0.90
C THR A 227 4.65 -5.38 0.16
N ILE A 228 3.39 -5.39 0.57
CA ILE A 228 2.87 -4.53 1.65
C ILE A 228 2.26 -5.41 2.73
N THR A 229 2.77 -5.28 3.97
CA THR A 229 2.29 -6.09 5.10
C THR A 229 1.60 -5.28 6.20
N GLY A 230 1.58 -3.96 6.08
CA GLY A 230 0.88 -3.07 7.00
C GLY A 230 1.21 -1.59 6.76
N GLY A 231 0.69 -0.74 7.66
CA GLY A 231 0.90 0.71 7.65
C GLY A 231 -0.31 1.49 7.14
N THR A 232 -0.24 2.82 7.31
CA THR A 232 -1.17 3.76 6.67
C THR A 232 -0.45 4.45 5.53
N ILE A 233 -0.83 4.13 4.30
CA ILE A 233 -0.12 4.54 3.09
C ILE A 233 -1.03 5.45 2.27
N ASP A 234 -0.62 6.70 2.07
CA ASP A 234 -1.33 7.69 1.25
C ASP A 234 -0.44 8.07 0.06
N VAL A 235 -0.94 7.85 -1.15
CA VAL A 235 -0.16 7.96 -2.37
C VAL A 235 -0.87 8.87 -3.36
N THR A 236 -0.17 9.87 -3.85
CA THR A 236 -0.59 10.70 -5.00
C THR A 236 0.43 10.58 -6.11
N ALA A 237 -0.02 10.29 -7.33
CA ALA A 237 0.85 10.12 -8.50
C ALA A 237 0.28 10.77 -9.76
N VAL A 238 1.15 11.35 -10.60
CA VAL A 238 0.79 11.74 -11.97
C VAL A 238 0.61 10.51 -12.85
N GLY A 239 1.52 9.55 -12.73
CA GLY A 239 1.49 8.23 -13.34
C GLY A 239 0.71 7.25 -12.46
N LYS A 240 1.36 6.13 -12.10
CA LYS A 240 0.77 5.05 -11.31
C LYS A 240 0.96 5.29 -9.82
N GLY A 241 -0.02 4.87 -9.02
CA GLY A 241 0.09 4.94 -7.57
C GLY A 241 1.13 3.96 -7.04
N LEU A 242 0.78 2.68 -7.07
CA LEU A 242 1.63 1.56 -6.66
C LEU A 242 1.98 0.70 -7.87
N HIS A 243 3.25 0.58 -8.18
CA HIS A 243 3.74 -0.16 -9.34
C HIS A 243 4.79 -1.18 -8.89
N GLY A 244 4.41 -2.46 -8.96
CA GLY A 244 5.33 -3.59 -8.81
C GLY A 244 5.34 -4.36 -10.11
N ARG A 245 6.39 -4.21 -10.90
CA ARG A 245 6.43 -4.76 -12.27
C ARG A 245 6.15 -6.25 -12.29
N ASP A 246 6.79 -7.00 -11.39
CA ASP A 246 6.68 -8.46 -11.37
C ASP A 246 5.50 -8.95 -10.53
N SER A 247 5.21 -8.29 -9.43
CA SER A 247 3.98 -8.54 -8.68
C SER A 247 3.64 -7.43 -7.68
N ILE A 248 2.39 -7.45 -7.21
CA ILE A 248 2.00 -6.76 -5.98
C ILE A 248 1.33 -7.75 -5.04
N SER A 249 1.82 -7.87 -3.81
CA SER A 249 1.19 -8.63 -2.72
C SER A 249 0.83 -7.71 -1.55
N VAL A 250 -0.42 -7.76 -1.08
CA VAL A 250 -0.88 -6.97 0.08
C VAL A 250 -1.52 -7.87 1.13
N LEU A 251 -0.86 -7.99 2.28
CA LEU A 251 -1.37 -8.76 3.42
C LEU A 251 -2.37 -7.96 4.25
N ASP A 252 -2.04 -6.71 4.55
CA ASP A 252 -2.84 -5.78 5.35
C ASP A 252 -2.36 -4.33 5.15
N GLY A 253 -3.13 -3.36 5.63
CA GLY A 253 -2.82 -1.93 5.58
C GLY A 253 -4.05 -1.06 5.35
N ASP A 254 -3.90 0.26 5.56
CA ASP A 254 -4.88 1.28 5.15
C ASP A 254 -4.26 2.10 4.02
N ILE A 255 -4.70 1.84 2.79
CA ILE A 255 -4.03 2.27 1.55
C ILE A 255 -4.98 3.20 0.78
N THR A 256 -4.58 4.46 0.68
CA THR A 256 -5.25 5.48 -0.14
C THR A 256 -4.38 5.83 -1.33
N VAL A 257 -4.97 5.82 -2.53
CA VAL A 257 -4.26 6.11 -3.79
C VAL A 257 -5.07 7.08 -4.63
N SER A 258 -4.44 8.15 -5.08
CA SER A 258 -4.93 9.07 -6.11
C SER A 258 -3.93 9.11 -7.27
N ALA A 259 -4.22 8.41 -8.36
CA ALA A 259 -3.33 8.27 -9.50
C ALA A 259 -3.94 8.86 -10.78
N GLY A 260 -3.13 9.58 -11.56
CA GLY A 260 -3.52 10.00 -12.92
C GLY A 260 -3.57 8.84 -13.91
N GLY A 261 -2.74 7.81 -13.72
CA GLY A 261 -2.75 6.53 -14.41
C GLY A 261 -3.54 5.47 -13.65
N ASP A 262 -2.94 4.28 -13.51
CA ASP A 262 -3.51 3.16 -12.76
C ASP A 262 -3.25 3.31 -11.26
N GLY A 263 -4.21 2.88 -10.43
CA GLY A 263 -4.04 2.93 -8.97
C GLY A 263 -2.97 1.96 -8.49
N MET A 264 -3.15 0.68 -8.84
CA MET A 264 -2.19 -0.39 -8.61
C MET A 264 -1.92 -1.11 -9.93
N GLN A 265 -0.65 -1.34 -10.28
CA GLN A 265 -0.26 -1.99 -11.53
C GLN A 265 0.87 -3.00 -11.35
N SER A 266 0.66 -4.19 -11.91
CA SER A 266 1.72 -5.15 -12.23
C SER A 266 1.65 -5.50 -13.71
N ASN A 267 2.75 -5.27 -14.43
CA ASN A 267 2.75 -5.19 -15.90
C ASN A 267 3.86 -6.01 -16.57
N ASN A 268 4.46 -6.99 -15.88
CA ASN A 268 5.40 -7.89 -16.54
C ASN A 268 4.64 -8.80 -17.52
N ASP A 269 4.82 -8.50 -18.81
CA ASP A 269 4.29 -9.22 -19.97
C ASP A 269 5.34 -10.16 -20.62
N GLU A 270 6.55 -10.20 -20.08
CA GLU A 270 7.67 -11.00 -20.57
C GLU A 270 7.73 -12.39 -19.92
N ASP A 271 7.22 -12.53 -18.69
CA ASP A 271 7.19 -13.77 -17.91
C ASP A 271 5.78 -14.07 -17.40
N THR A 272 5.18 -15.14 -17.92
CA THR A 272 3.82 -15.57 -17.57
C THR A 272 3.63 -16.00 -16.10
N THR A 273 4.72 -16.14 -15.34
CA THR A 273 4.67 -16.43 -13.89
C THR A 273 4.66 -15.17 -13.02
N LYS A 274 4.77 -13.99 -13.65
CA LYS A 274 4.82 -12.65 -13.04
C LYS A 274 3.65 -11.82 -13.54
N GLY A 275 3.62 -10.52 -13.27
CA GLY A 275 2.55 -9.60 -13.68
C GLY A 275 1.25 -9.75 -12.90
N TRP A 276 1.29 -10.36 -11.71
CA TRP A 276 0.09 -10.67 -10.92
C TRP A 276 -0.07 -9.73 -9.72
N ILE A 277 -1.30 -9.61 -9.23
CA ILE A 277 -1.63 -8.88 -8.00
C ILE A 277 -2.42 -9.82 -7.07
N ILE A 278 -2.00 -9.92 -5.81
CA ILE A 278 -2.72 -10.67 -4.76
C ILE A 278 -3.02 -9.74 -3.56
N LEU A 279 -4.30 -9.70 -3.17
CA LEU A 279 -4.81 -8.89 -2.07
C LEU A 279 -5.42 -9.82 -1.02
N ASP A 280 -4.65 -10.12 0.04
CA ASP A 280 -5.06 -11.00 1.13
C ASP A 280 -5.86 -10.28 2.22
N GLY A 281 -5.69 -8.96 2.33
CA GLY A 281 -6.36 -8.13 3.33
C GLY A 281 -6.13 -6.64 3.11
N GLY A 282 -6.49 -5.83 4.11
CA GLY A 282 -6.34 -4.36 4.08
C GLY A 282 -7.61 -3.59 3.72
N THR A 283 -7.48 -2.26 3.72
CA THR A 283 -8.50 -1.29 3.30
C THR A 283 -7.93 -0.45 2.16
N PHE A 284 -8.69 -0.32 1.07
CA PHE A 284 -8.24 0.32 -0.16
C PHE A 284 -9.21 1.44 -0.56
N HIS A 285 -8.69 2.65 -0.68
CA HIS A 285 -9.37 3.83 -1.19
C HIS A 285 -8.65 4.32 -2.43
N ILE A 286 -9.03 3.83 -3.61
CA ILE A 286 -8.29 4.08 -4.86
C ILE A 286 -9.13 4.92 -5.81
N THR A 287 -8.59 6.06 -6.22
CA THR A 287 -9.07 6.86 -7.34
C THR A 287 -7.99 6.88 -8.42
N ALA A 288 -8.32 6.35 -9.59
CA ALA A 288 -7.39 6.22 -10.70
C ALA A 288 -7.98 6.84 -11.97
N GLY A 289 -7.16 7.52 -12.77
CA GLY A 289 -7.56 8.03 -14.08
C GLY A 289 -7.82 6.90 -15.08
N ASN A 290 -7.11 5.78 -14.95
CA ASN A 290 -7.29 4.57 -15.76
C ASN A 290 -8.01 3.48 -14.96
N ASP A 291 -7.35 2.35 -14.68
CA ASP A 291 -7.88 1.22 -13.91
C ASP A 291 -7.49 1.39 -12.43
N ALA A 292 -8.38 1.03 -11.50
CA ALA A 292 -8.03 1.11 -10.08
C ALA A 292 -6.99 0.04 -9.73
N ILE A 293 -7.13 -1.15 -10.32
CA ILE A 293 -6.21 -2.29 -10.17
C ILE A 293 -6.04 -2.93 -11.55
N GLN A 294 -4.81 -3.03 -12.02
CA GLN A 294 -4.46 -3.70 -13.27
C GLN A 294 -3.36 -4.73 -13.01
N ALA A 295 -3.67 -6.00 -13.23
CA ALA A 295 -2.69 -7.06 -13.32
C ALA A 295 -2.56 -7.49 -14.79
N GLU A 296 -1.34 -7.78 -15.23
CA GLU A 296 -1.10 -8.32 -16.57
C GLU A 296 -1.57 -9.77 -16.68
N THR A 297 -1.34 -10.57 -15.63
CA THR A 297 -1.63 -12.01 -15.69
C THR A 297 -2.80 -12.44 -14.81
N ALA A 298 -2.83 -12.05 -13.55
CA ALA A 298 -3.88 -12.45 -12.63
C ALA A 298 -4.07 -11.47 -11.48
N LEU A 299 -5.33 -11.19 -11.14
CA LEU A 299 -5.73 -10.54 -9.89
C LEU A 299 -6.42 -11.57 -8.98
N THR A 300 -5.89 -11.77 -7.78
CA THR A 300 -6.52 -12.58 -6.73
C THR A 300 -6.89 -11.72 -5.53
N VAL A 301 -8.13 -11.82 -5.06
CA VAL A 301 -8.63 -11.08 -3.90
C VAL A 301 -9.17 -12.08 -2.89
N ASN A 302 -8.41 -12.32 -1.82
CA ASN A 302 -8.78 -13.23 -0.74
C ASN A 302 -9.45 -12.50 0.43
N GLY A 303 -9.22 -11.18 0.56
CA GLY A 303 -9.80 -10.37 1.62
C GLY A 303 -9.64 -8.85 1.42
N GLY A 304 -10.17 -8.08 2.36
CA GLY A 304 -10.04 -6.62 2.40
C GLY A 304 -11.35 -5.85 2.19
N THR A 305 -11.27 -4.52 2.30
CA THR A 305 -12.37 -3.57 2.03
C THR A 305 -11.97 -2.63 0.91
N PHE A 306 -12.83 -2.42 -0.07
CA PHE A 306 -12.48 -1.69 -1.30
C PHE A 306 -13.46 -0.56 -1.58
N ASN A 307 -12.92 0.62 -1.85
CA ASN A 307 -13.63 1.77 -2.40
C ASN A 307 -12.83 2.28 -3.61
N LEU A 308 -13.25 1.87 -4.81
CA LEU A 308 -12.49 2.05 -6.04
C LEU A 308 -13.25 2.95 -7.02
N THR A 309 -12.55 3.93 -7.56
CA THR A 309 -13.02 4.81 -8.65
C THR A 309 -12.01 4.75 -9.79
N SER A 310 -12.47 4.33 -10.97
CA SER A 310 -11.65 4.22 -12.19
C SER A 310 -12.20 5.17 -13.27
N GLY A 311 -11.33 5.94 -13.93
CA GLY A 311 -11.73 6.83 -15.03
C GLY A 311 -11.91 6.13 -16.38
N GLY A 312 -11.29 4.97 -16.61
CA GLY A 312 -11.23 4.33 -17.93
C GLY A 312 -12.40 3.42 -18.35
N GLY A 313 -13.34 3.09 -17.45
CA GLY A 313 -14.12 1.84 -17.61
C GLY A 313 -15.65 1.93 -17.85
N SER A 314 -16.35 2.99 -17.44
CA SER A 314 -17.83 2.93 -17.35
C SER A 314 -18.56 3.19 -18.68
N ALA A 315 -17.95 3.86 -19.65
CA ALA A 315 -18.59 4.20 -20.92
C ALA A 315 -18.56 3.07 -21.99
N ASN A 316 -17.71 2.05 -21.81
CA ASN A 316 -17.49 0.95 -22.77
C ASN A 316 -17.66 -0.44 -22.14
N ALA A 317 -18.47 -0.54 -21.07
CA ALA A 317 -18.83 -1.83 -20.51
C ALA A 317 -19.74 -2.57 -21.50
N GLU A 318 -19.29 -3.71 -22.03
CA GLU A 318 -20.24 -4.66 -22.60
C GLU A 318 -21.07 -5.18 -21.43
N GLN A 319 -22.37 -4.89 -21.45
CA GLN A 319 -23.29 -5.54 -20.53
C GLN A 319 -23.26 -7.03 -20.84
N ARG A 320 -22.63 -7.84 -19.98
CA ARG A 320 -22.95 -9.26 -19.94
C ARG A 320 -24.35 -9.40 -19.34
N SER A 321 -25.37 -9.32 -20.19
CA SER A 321 -26.70 -9.78 -19.80
C SER A 321 -26.57 -11.28 -19.50
N GLN A 322 -26.90 -11.70 -18.28
CA GLN A 322 -27.22 -13.10 -18.06
C GLN A 322 -28.37 -13.45 -18.99
N ASP A 323 -28.13 -14.40 -19.89
CA ASP A 323 -29.12 -14.93 -20.83
C ASP A 323 -30.28 -15.53 -20.03
N ALA A 324 -31.33 -14.73 -19.81
CA ALA A 324 -32.62 -15.22 -19.34
C ALA A 324 -33.36 -15.86 -20.51
N GLY A 325 -32.93 -17.07 -20.87
CA GLY A 325 -33.68 -17.91 -21.78
C GLY A 325 -35.00 -18.34 -21.15
N PHE A 326 -36.12 -17.71 -21.53
CA PHE A 326 -37.43 -18.37 -21.56
C PHE A 326 -38.41 -17.62 -22.49
N GLY A 327 -38.83 -18.30 -23.56
CA GLY A 327 -39.84 -17.79 -24.48
C GLY A 327 -41.26 -17.83 -23.90
N GLY A 328 -42.08 -16.82 -24.21
CA GLY A 328 -43.51 -16.82 -23.91
C GLY A 328 -44.21 -15.51 -24.28
N ARG A 329 -45.09 -15.55 -25.28
CA ARG A 329 -45.93 -14.45 -25.79
C ARG A 329 -46.85 -13.86 -24.71
N GLY A 330 -47.02 -12.54 -24.70
CA GLY A 330 -48.33 -11.91 -24.40
C GLY A 330 -48.36 -10.60 -23.60
N GLN A 331 -48.71 -9.53 -24.31
CA GLN A 331 -49.57 -8.39 -23.89
C GLN A 331 -48.99 -7.19 -23.09
N VAL A 332 -49.46 -6.01 -23.53
CA VAL A 332 -49.08 -4.60 -23.25
C VAL A 332 -49.61 -4.05 -21.91
N ALA A 333 -48.77 -3.31 -21.16
CA ALA A 333 -48.90 -1.87 -20.85
C ALA A 333 -48.28 -1.39 -19.50
N GLN A 334 -47.60 -0.23 -19.58
CA GLN A 334 -47.40 0.84 -18.58
C GLN A 334 -46.07 0.88 -17.76
N PRO A 335 -45.42 2.07 -17.60
CA PRO A 335 -44.05 2.17 -17.12
C PRO A 335 -44.01 2.31 -15.60
N ALA A 336 -43.20 1.46 -14.96
CA ALA A 336 -42.80 1.62 -13.58
C ALA A 336 -41.30 1.95 -13.55
N ALA A 337 -40.96 2.99 -12.80
CA ALA A 337 -39.60 3.42 -12.52
C ALA A 337 -38.79 2.23 -11.99
N THR A 338 -37.74 1.85 -12.72
CA THR A 338 -36.75 0.89 -12.24
C THR A 338 -35.71 1.63 -11.45
N ASP A 339 -35.82 1.50 -10.13
CA ASP A 339 -34.73 1.62 -9.19
C ASP A 339 -33.65 0.61 -9.63
N ALA A 340 -32.62 1.10 -10.31
CA ALA A 340 -31.54 0.27 -10.83
C ALA A 340 -30.55 0.06 -9.70
N THR A 341 -30.70 -1.08 -9.01
CA THR A 341 -29.65 -1.69 -8.20
C THR A 341 -28.34 -1.65 -8.98
N ALA A 342 -27.32 -1.01 -8.41
CA ALA A 342 -25.98 -0.94 -8.99
C ALA A 342 -25.45 -2.37 -9.18
N THR A 343 -25.37 -2.82 -10.42
CA THR A 343 -24.64 -4.03 -10.78
C THR A 343 -23.17 -3.67 -10.83
N GLU A 344 -22.35 -4.38 -10.03
CA GLU A 344 -20.90 -4.17 -9.99
C GLU A 344 -20.29 -4.40 -11.38
N SER A 345 -19.64 -3.36 -11.90
CA SER A 345 -18.89 -3.41 -13.15
C SER A 345 -17.45 -3.80 -12.84
N TYR A 346 -17.07 -5.03 -13.17
CA TYR A 346 -15.73 -5.57 -12.96
C TYR A 346 -14.66 -5.01 -13.92
N LYS A 347 -14.87 -3.87 -14.59
CA LYS A 347 -13.84 -3.28 -15.49
C LYS A 347 -12.84 -2.34 -14.79
N GLY A 348 -13.09 -1.94 -13.54
CA GLY A 348 -12.13 -1.18 -12.71
C GLY A 348 -11.03 -2.05 -12.09
N MET A 349 -11.15 -3.37 -12.23
CA MET A 349 -10.19 -4.38 -11.82
C MET A 349 -9.96 -5.28 -13.05
N LYS A 350 -8.77 -5.27 -13.64
CA LYS A 350 -8.43 -6.12 -14.78
C LYS A 350 -7.32 -7.08 -14.42
#